data_AF-A0AAD5RZP5-F1
#
_entry.id   AF-A0AAD5RZP5-F1
#
_cell.length_a   1.000
_cell.length_b   1.000
_cell.length_c   1.000
_cell.angle_alpha   90.00
_cell.angle_beta   90.00
_cell.angle_gamma   90.00
#
_symmetry.space_group_name_H-M   'P 1'
#
loop_
_entity.id
_entity.type
_entity.pdbx_description
1 polymer ?
#
loop_
_entity_poly.entity_id
_entity_poly.type
_entity_poly.pdbx_seq_one_letter_code
_entity_poly.pdbx_strand_id
1 'polypeptide(L)'
;MSVTQTVSISTNSSIELIIPSPDWTHFVVQTADGNLHSYKFESNDVIRHPSTSLNPLSSLDIFRTTNILVSATHTGSLRFWNTETQSPLFTFQVPAKIT
;
A
#
# COMPACT_ATOMS: atom_id res chain seq x y z
N MET A 1 -25.91 -7.49 -16.69
CA MET A 1 -25.19 -8.56 -15.96
C MET A 1 -24.01 -7.91 -15.27
N SER A 2 -23.92 -7.95 -13.94
CA SER A 2 -22.66 -7.62 -13.25
C SER A 2 -21.86 -8.89 -13.08
N VAL A 3 -20.59 -8.89 -13.49
CA VAL A 3 -19.65 -9.96 -13.17
C VAL A 3 -19.04 -9.64 -11.82
N THR A 4 -19.10 -10.60 -10.89
CA THR A 4 -18.39 -10.51 -9.60
C THR A 4 -17.19 -11.43 -9.67
N GLN A 5 -16.01 -10.88 -9.41
CA GLN A 5 -14.76 -11.65 -9.32
C GLN A 5 -14.27 -11.65 -7.87
N THR A 6 -13.87 -12.81 -7.37
CA THR A 6 -13.27 -12.97 -6.04
C THR A 6 -11.77 -13.18 -6.19
N VAL A 7 -10.98 -12.38 -5.48
CA VAL A 7 -9.51 -12.48 -5.44
C VAL A 7 -9.10 -12.98 -4.06
N SER A 8 -8.36 -14.09 -4.00
CA SER A 8 -7.86 -14.67 -2.74
C SER A 8 -6.47 -14.12 -2.42
N ILE A 9 -6.39 -13.35 -1.35
CA ILE A 9 -5.18 -12.68 -0.88
C ILE A 9 -4.51 -13.56 0.19
N SER A 10 -3.27 -13.99 -0.02
CA SER A 10 -2.52 -14.79 0.95
C SER A 10 -1.53 -13.93 1.75
N THR A 11 -2.00 -13.39 2.87
CA THR A 11 -1.19 -12.64 3.84
C THR A 11 -0.98 -13.44 5.12
N ASN A 12 0.16 -13.24 5.78
CA ASN A 12 0.45 -13.84 7.09
C ASN A 12 -0.07 -12.97 8.26
N SER A 13 -0.86 -11.95 7.97
CA SER A 13 -1.35 -10.95 8.92
C SER A 13 -2.70 -10.39 8.45
N SER A 14 -3.47 -9.80 9.37
CA SER A 14 -4.77 -9.21 9.09
C SER A 14 -4.67 -8.06 8.09
N ILE A 15 -5.66 -7.95 7.20
CA ILE A 15 -5.79 -6.85 6.25
C ILE A 15 -6.50 -5.70 6.96
N GLU A 16 -5.88 -4.53 6.96
CA GLU A 16 -6.42 -3.33 7.60
C GLU A 16 -7.00 -2.35 6.58
N LEU A 17 -6.38 -2.22 5.41
CA LEU A 17 -6.80 -1.29 4.36
C LEU A 17 -6.60 -1.89 2.96
N ILE A 18 -7.48 -1.49 2.04
CA ILE A 18 -7.43 -1.84 0.63
C ILE A 18 -7.66 -0.58 -0.20
N ILE A 19 -6.79 -0.33 -1.18
CA ILE A 19 -6.89 0.83 -2.07
C ILE A 19 -6.73 0.38 -3.53
N PRO A 20 -7.74 0.58 -4.40
CA PRO A 20 -7.60 0.29 -5.81
C PRO A 20 -6.65 1.29 -6.48
N SER A 21 -5.86 0.79 -7.41
CA SER A 21 -5.06 1.63 -8.29
C SER A 21 -5.96 2.54 -9.15
N PRO A 22 -5.45 3.70 -9.61
CA PRO A 22 -6.23 4.62 -10.42
C PRO A 22 -6.68 4.02 -11.76
N ASP A 23 -5.86 3.14 -12.34
CA ASP A 23 -6.12 2.46 -13.61
C ASP A 23 -6.98 1.19 -13.47
N TRP A 24 -7.37 0.83 -12.23
CA TRP A 24 -8.16 -0.36 -11.91
C TRP A 24 -7.56 -1.69 -12.41
N THR A 25 -6.24 -1.74 -12.60
CA THR A 25 -5.55 -2.99 -13.01
C THR A 25 -5.09 -3.80 -11.81
N HIS A 26 -4.87 -3.13 -10.68
CA HIS A 26 -4.43 -3.74 -9.43
C HIS A 26 -4.99 -3.01 -8.21
N PHE A 27 -4.74 -3.54 -7.03
CA PHE A 27 -5.03 -2.88 -5.76
C PHE A 27 -3.92 -3.14 -4.77
N VAL A 28 -3.72 -2.20 -3.85
CA VAL A 28 -2.75 -2.29 -2.76
C VAL A 28 -3.47 -2.64 -1.48
N VAL A 29 -2.87 -3.54 -0.73
CA VAL A 29 -3.36 -4.06 0.55
C VAL A 29 -2.34 -3.72 1.61
N GLN A 30 -2.82 -3.14 2.71
CA GLN A 30 -2.05 -2.95 3.92
C GLN A 30 -2.39 -4.01 4.94
N THR A 31 -1.37 -4.62 5.51
CA THR A 31 -1.50 -5.58 6.61
C THR A 31 -1.11 -4.97 7.96
N ALA A 32 -1.62 -5.54 9.05
CA ALA A 32 -1.38 -5.05 10.41
C ALA A 32 0.10 -5.08 10.82
N ASP A 33 0.91 -5.93 10.18
CA ASP A 33 2.36 -6.00 10.35
C ASP A 33 3.13 -4.88 9.61
N GLY A 34 2.42 -3.94 8.96
CA GLY A 34 3.00 -2.81 8.24
C GLY A 34 3.50 -3.13 6.84
N ASN A 35 3.25 -4.34 6.33
CA ASN A 35 3.59 -4.70 4.96
C ASN A 35 2.55 -4.19 3.95
N LEU A 36 3.03 -3.89 2.74
CA LEU A 36 2.20 -3.50 1.60
C LEU A 36 2.31 -4.58 0.52
N HIS A 37 1.18 -5.00 0.00
CA HIS A 37 1.08 -6.02 -1.05
C HIS A 37 0.24 -5.48 -2.21
N SER A 38 0.71 -5.63 -3.44
CA SER A 38 -0.03 -5.27 -4.64
C SER A 38 -0.56 -6.53 -5.34
N TYR A 39 -1.82 -6.51 -5.75
CA TYR A 39 -2.49 -7.63 -6.41
C TYR A 39 -3.14 -7.16 -7.70
N LYS A 40 -2.86 -7.85 -8.80
CA LYS A 40 -3.57 -7.61 -10.07
C LYS A 40 -4.95 -8.24 -10.04
N PHE A 41 -5.95 -7.54 -10.59
CA PHE A 41 -7.31 -8.08 -10.69
C PHE A 41 -7.39 -9.27 -11.66
N GLU A 42 -6.63 -9.24 -12.77
CA GLU A 42 -6.76 -10.23 -13.84
C GLU A 42 -5.99 -11.52 -13.59
N SER A 43 -4.78 -11.45 -13.01
CA SER A 43 -3.85 -12.59 -13.01
C SER A 43 -3.63 -13.27 -11.66
N ASN A 44 -4.26 -12.80 -10.58
CA ASN A 44 -4.01 -13.28 -9.22
C ASN A 44 -2.51 -13.23 -8.81
N ASP A 45 -1.68 -12.53 -9.59
CA ASP A 45 -0.26 -12.36 -9.33
C ASP A 45 -0.06 -11.38 -8.19
N VAL A 46 0.80 -11.78 -7.24
CA VAL A 46 1.19 -10.96 -6.09
C VAL A 46 2.49 -10.28 -6.41
N ILE A 47 2.50 -8.96 -6.44
CA ILE A 47 3.74 -8.20 -6.41
C ILE A 47 3.90 -7.67 -4.98
N ARG A 48 4.94 -8.15 -4.30
CA ARG A 48 5.24 -7.75 -2.93
C ARG A 48 6.07 -6.47 -2.95
N HIS A 49 5.63 -5.45 -2.22
CA HIS A 49 6.54 -4.35 -1.92
C HIS A 49 7.51 -4.81 -0.83
N PRO A 50 8.78 -4.38 -0.86
CA PRO A 50 9.73 -4.68 0.20
C PRO A 50 9.16 -4.25 1.56
N SER A 51 9.12 -5.20 2.50
CA SER A 51 8.84 -4.94 3.90
C SER A 51 9.87 -3.94 4.41
N THR A 52 9.43 -2.80 4.90
CA THR A 52 10.37 -1.75 5.35
C THR A 52 9.97 -1.06 6.65
N SER A 53 8.85 -1.44 7.28
CA SER A 53 8.38 -0.89 8.55
C SER A 53 8.17 -2.00 9.57
N LEU A 54 8.85 -1.92 10.72
CA LEU A 54 8.55 -2.72 11.92
C LEU A 54 7.32 -2.19 12.67
N ASN A 55 6.71 -1.09 12.20
CA ASN A 55 5.62 -0.41 12.86
C ASN A 55 4.33 -0.46 12.02
N PRO A 56 3.16 -0.67 12.65
CA PRO A 56 1.88 -0.62 11.96
C PRO A 56 1.69 0.71 11.23
N LEU A 57 1.20 0.60 10.00
CA LEU A 57 0.80 1.75 9.19
C LEU A 57 -0.55 2.28 9.71
N SER A 58 -0.67 3.59 9.85
CA SER A 58 -1.88 4.27 10.32
C SER A 58 -2.78 4.74 9.18
N SER A 59 -2.21 4.91 7.98
CA SER A 59 -2.94 5.40 6.82
C SER A 59 -2.21 5.05 5.52
N LEU A 60 -2.99 4.91 4.46
CA LEU A 60 -2.54 4.66 3.10
C LEU A 60 -3.38 5.54 2.16
N ASP A 61 -2.77 6.14 1.15
CA ASP A 61 -3.49 6.84 0.08
C ASP A 61 -2.73 6.77 -1.25
N ILE A 62 -3.45 6.83 -2.37
CA ILE A 62 -2.89 6.80 -3.72
C ILE A 62 -3.27 8.06 -4.48
N PHE A 63 -2.27 8.72 -5.04
CA PHE A 63 -2.52 9.85 -5.91
C PHE A 63 -3.07 9.34 -7.24
N ARG A 64 -4.27 9.77 -7.65
CA ARG A 64 -4.88 9.29 -8.89
C ARG A 64 -4.28 9.85 -10.16
N THR A 65 -3.58 10.98 -10.05
CA THR A 65 -3.01 11.74 -11.17
C THR A 65 -1.50 11.53 -11.32
N THR A 66 -0.85 10.89 -10.33
CA THR A 66 0.59 10.66 -10.30
C THR A 66 0.84 9.24 -9.84
N ASN A 67 1.87 8.56 -10.34
CA ASN A 67 2.21 7.18 -9.95
C ASN A 67 2.80 7.11 -8.52
N ILE A 68 2.14 7.71 -7.54
CA ILE A 68 2.61 7.87 -6.16
C ILE A 68 1.59 7.28 -5.20
N LEU A 69 2.08 6.39 -4.33
CA LEU A 69 1.38 5.89 -3.16
C LEU A 69 2.08 6.43 -1.91
N VAL A 70 1.30 6.87 -0.92
CA VAL A 70 1.81 7.33 0.36
C VAL A 70 1.29 6.47 1.48
N SER A 71 2.21 6.02 2.32
CA SER A 71 1.88 5.33 3.57
C SER A 71 2.41 6.11 4.76
N ALA A 72 1.63 6.12 5.84
CA ALA A 72 1.98 6.78 7.10
C ALA A 72 2.03 5.75 8.24
N THR A 73 2.97 5.91 9.18
CA THR A 73 3.02 5.13 10.42
C THR A 73 2.47 5.95 11.60
N HIS A 74 2.06 5.25 12.67
CA HIS A 74 1.75 5.91 13.95
C HIS A 74 2.93 6.67 14.56
N THR A 75 4.16 6.34 14.15
CA THR A 75 5.40 6.98 14.63
C THR A 75 5.80 8.22 13.82
N GLY A 76 4.94 8.70 12.91
CA GLY A 76 5.19 9.91 12.12
C GLY A 76 6.10 9.70 10.91
N SER A 77 6.38 8.46 10.51
CA SER A 77 7.09 8.20 9.24
C SER A 77 6.09 8.21 8.10
N LEU A 78 6.33 9.05 7.10
CA LEU A 78 5.66 9.04 5.80
C LEU A 78 6.58 8.40 4.76
N ARG A 79 6.05 7.51 3.93
CA ARG A 79 6.79 6.87 2.85
C ARG A 79 6.07 7.03 1.55
N PHE A 80 6.83 7.34 0.52
CA PHE A 80 6.35 7.56 -0.83
C PHE A 80 6.88 6.45 -1.71
N TRP A 81 6.02 5.91 -2.56
CA TRP A 81 6.30 4.78 -3.42
C TRP A 81 5.90 5.13 -4.84
N ASN A 82 6.71 4.68 -5.80
CA ASN A 82 6.30 4.70 -7.20
C ASN A 82 5.41 3.48 -7.44
N THR A 83 4.17 3.68 -7.89
CA THR A 83 3.19 2.59 -8.10
C THR A 83 3.47 1.77 -9.34
N GLU A 84 4.14 2.36 -10.34
CA GLU A 84 4.51 1.70 -11.60
C GLU A 84 5.72 0.79 -11.41
N THR A 85 6.80 1.31 -10.83
CA THR A 85 8.03 0.55 -10.56
C THR A 85 7.98 -0.22 -9.25
N GLN A 86 6.99 0.07 -8.40
CA GLN A 86 6.75 -0.55 -7.10
C GLN A 86 7.90 -0.39 -6.10
N SER A 87 8.73 0.64 -6.31
CA SER A 87 9.91 0.94 -5.53
C SER A 87 9.68 2.12 -4.58
N PRO A 88 10.35 2.14 -3.41
CA PRO A 88 10.34 3.32 -2.54
C PRO A 88 10.97 4.51 -3.27
N LEU A 89 10.37 5.69 -3.13
CA LEU A 89 10.89 6.96 -3.63
C LEU A 89 11.67 7.71 -2.55
N PHE A 90 11.01 7.97 -1.42
CA PHE A 90 11.62 8.67 -0.28
C PHE A 90 10.80 8.46 1.00
N THR A 91 11.46 8.67 2.13
CA THR A 91 10.86 8.61 3.47
C THR A 91 11.04 9.95 4.16
N PHE A 92 9.96 10.47 4.72
CA PHE A 92 9.95 11.66 5.56
C PHE A 92 9.61 11.27 6.99
N GLN A 93 10.45 11.67 7.94
CA GLN A 93 10.09 11.60 9.35
C GLN A 93 9.46 12.94 9.73
N VAL A 94 8.18 12.92 10.04
CA VAL A 94 7.51 14.08 10.64
C VAL A 94 7.97 14.11 12.11
N PRO A 95 8.70 15.16 12.54
CA PRO A 95 9.11 15.27 13.92
C PRO A 95 7.86 15.39 14.80
N ALA A 96 7.85 14.64 15.90
CA ALA A 96 6.79 14.68 16.89
C ALA A 96 6.84 16.03 17.61
N LYS A 97 6.18 17.04 17.03
CA LYS A 97 5.99 18.39 17.57
C LYS A 97 7.30 19.21 17.64
N ILE A 98 7.33 20.32 16.92
CA ILE A 98 8.26 21.41 17.25
C ILE A 98 7.59 22.16 18.40
N THR A 99 7.96 21.83 19.64
CA THR A 99 7.62 22.64 20.83
C THR A 99 8.72 23.63 21.10
#